data_AF-A0A412ASA1-F1
#
_entry.id   AF-A0A412ASA1-F1
#
_cell.length_a   1.000
_cell.length_b   1.000
_cell.length_c   1.000
_cell.angle_alpha   90.00
_cell.angle_beta   90.00
_cell.angle_gamma   90.00
#
_symmetry.space_group_name_H-M   'P 1'
#
loop_
_entity.id
_entity.type
_entity.pdbx_description
1 polymer ?
#
loop_
_entity_poly.entity_id
_entity_poly.type
_entity_poly.pdbx_seq_one_letter_code
_entity_poly.pdbx_strand_id
1 'polypeptide(L)'
;MSNHQHTLIIDGTSGISGDMTVAALLDLGASEEHLREQLATLPVDGFTIAVTRANKHGIDACDFDVQLAEELENHDHDMAWLYGNEAAAEHMHEHEHHHHDHDEHEHEHCHEHDHEGHHHAHHHHHRSLADVTAIIDGSRLSDGAKRRALAIFSVLADAEAKAHGKTPETVMFHEVGAVDSIVDVCSVAICLDDLGIEDIVVESLSEGHGTIRCAHGLMPIPVPAVVNLCQAGNIALTPAPVAGELVTPTGAAIVTALRTSEHLPARYHIEAVGYGAGKRPYEGCSGTLRCLLVDVDA
;
A
#
# COMPACT_ATOMS: atom_id res chain seq x y z
N MET A 1 14.99 -37.11 0.84
CA MET A 1 15.00 -35.77 1.45
C MET A 1 13.58 -35.28 1.28
N SER A 2 12.82 -35.19 2.37
CA SER A 2 11.49 -34.60 2.35
C SER A 2 11.71 -33.13 1.96
N ASN A 3 11.25 -32.71 0.78
CA ASN A 3 11.06 -31.29 0.50
C ASN A 3 9.90 -30.88 1.40
N HIS A 4 10.18 -30.47 2.64
CA HIS A 4 9.17 -29.79 3.44
C HIS A 4 8.92 -28.48 2.70
N GLN A 5 7.74 -28.37 2.11
CA GLN A 5 7.33 -27.20 1.38
C GLN A 5 6.84 -26.21 2.44
N HIS A 6 7.67 -25.23 2.78
CA HIS A 6 7.25 -24.21 3.74
C HIS A 6 6.14 -23.36 3.11
N THR A 7 4.99 -23.34 3.75
CA THR A 7 3.83 -22.56 3.32
C THR A 7 3.69 -21.35 4.25
N LEU A 8 3.52 -20.17 3.67
CA LEU A 8 3.19 -18.95 4.39
C LEU A 8 1.68 -18.76 4.40
N ILE A 9 1.06 -18.73 5.57
CA ILE A 9 -0.33 -18.28 5.71
C ILE A 9 -0.30 -16.81 6.12
N ILE A 10 -0.92 -15.95 5.31
CA ILE A 10 -1.12 -14.54 5.64
C ILE A 10 -2.56 -14.38 6.16
N ASP A 11 -2.68 -13.98 7.42
CA ASP A 11 -3.95 -13.70 8.08
C ASP A 11 -4.23 -12.19 8.02
N GLY A 12 -4.98 -11.78 7.00
CA GLY A 12 -5.38 -10.40 6.73
C GLY A 12 -6.65 -9.95 7.47
N THR A 13 -7.03 -10.59 8.59
CA THR A 13 -8.26 -10.26 9.33
C THR A 13 -8.25 -8.88 10.00
N SER A 14 -7.08 -8.27 10.18
CA SER A 14 -6.93 -6.91 10.74
C SER A 14 -6.33 -5.92 9.72
N GLY A 15 -6.48 -6.22 8.44
CA GLY A 15 -5.95 -5.41 7.33
C GLY A 15 -4.59 -5.90 6.83
N ILE A 16 -4.14 -5.29 5.72
CA ILE A 16 -2.86 -5.57 5.08
C ILE A 16 -2.33 -4.35 4.33
N SER A 17 -1.03 -4.09 4.51
CA SER A 17 -0.26 -3.09 3.79
C SER A 17 1.16 -3.58 3.49
N GLY A 18 1.90 -2.82 2.69
CA GLY A 18 3.29 -3.12 2.32
C GLY A 18 4.15 -3.27 3.57
N ASP A 19 4.30 -2.18 4.32
CA ASP A 19 5.00 -2.11 5.61
C ASP A 19 4.59 -3.21 6.61
N MET A 20 3.30 -3.46 6.80
CA MET A 20 2.80 -4.54 7.68
C MET A 20 3.28 -5.91 7.20
N THR A 21 3.31 -6.14 5.89
CA THR A 21 3.81 -7.39 5.32
C THR A 21 5.32 -7.54 5.54
N VAL A 22 6.09 -6.47 5.30
CA VAL A 22 7.55 -6.48 5.55
C VAL A 22 7.84 -6.77 7.01
N ALA A 23 7.18 -6.04 7.91
CA ALA A 23 7.34 -6.20 9.35
C ALA A 23 6.98 -7.61 9.82
N ALA A 24 5.87 -8.18 9.32
CA ALA A 24 5.47 -9.53 9.67
C ALA A 24 6.48 -10.58 9.17
N LEU A 25 7.09 -10.40 8.00
CA LEU A 25 8.11 -11.31 7.47
C LEU A 25 9.46 -11.20 8.21
N LEU A 26 9.86 -9.99 8.61
CA LEU A 26 11.02 -9.78 9.48
C LEU A 26 10.81 -10.44 10.84
N ASP A 27 9.63 -10.27 11.45
CA ASP A 27 9.29 -10.93 12.72
C ASP A 27 9.21 -12.46 12.59
N LEU A 28 8.85 -12.95 11.41
CA LEU A 28 8.82 -14.37 11.10
C LEU A 28 10.23 -15.00 11.03
N GLY A 29 11.25 -14.18 10.76
CA GLY A 29 12.66 -14.60 10.74
C GLY A 29 13.46 -14.18 9.51
N ALA A 30 12.93 -13.33 8.62
CA ALA A 30 13.71 -12.79 7.51
C ALA A 30 14.86 -11.92 8.03
N SER A 31 16.01 -11.97 7.37
CA SER A 31 17.23 -11.27 7.77
C SER A 31 17.14 -9.77 7.49
N GLU A 32 17.07 -8.96 8.55
CA GLU A 32 17.14 -7.49 8.45
C GLU A 32 18.47 -7.04 7.80
N GLU A 33 19.58 -7.70 8.13
CA GLU A 33 20.89 -7.41 7.53
C GLU A 33 20.85 -7.60 6.02
N HIS A 34 20.31 -8.74 5.57
CA HIS A 34 20.18 -9.04 4.14
C HIS A 34 19.24 -8.05 3.44
N LEU A 35 18.12 -7.70 4.07
CA LEU A 35 17.19 -6.69 3.57
C LEU A 35 17.91 -5.35 3.34
N ARG A 36 18.67 -4.87 4.32
CA ARG A 36 19.42 -3.61 4.22
C ARG A 36 20.47 -3.65 3.12
N GLU A 37 21.22 -4.75 3.00
CA GLU A 37 22.22 -4.94 1.95
C GLU A 37 21.60 -4.89 0.54
N GLN A 38 20.46 -5.55 0.35
CA GLN A 38 19.74 -5.61 -0.92
C GLN A 38 19.14 -4.24 -1.29
N LEU A 39 18.45 -3.58 -0.36
CA LEU A 39 17.84 -2.25 -0.58
C LEU A 39 18.88 -1.18 -0.91
N ALA A 40 20.08 -1.24 -0.31
CA ALA A 40 21.18 -0.31 -0.60
C ALA A 40 21.68 -0.37 -2.06
N THR A 41 21.22 -1.35 -2.84
CA THR A 41 21.57 -1.49 -4.26
C THR A 41 20.52 -0.92 -5.21
N LEU A 42 19.35 -0.50 -4.70
CA LEU A 42 18.34 0.18 -5.49
C LEU A 42 18.90 1.53 -5.97
N PRO A 43 18.75 1.89 -7.26
CA PRO A 43 19.15 3.20 -7.78
C PRO A 43 18.12 4.28 -7.42
N VAL A 44 17.78 4.38 -6.13
CA VAL A 44 16.84 5.35 -5.56
C VAL A 44 17.41 5.87 -4.25
N ASP A 45 17.52 7.19 -4.14
CA ASP A 45 18.02 7.87 -2.94
C ASP A 45 16.87 8.45 -2.11
N GLY A 46 17.21 9.00 -0.93
CA GLY A 46 16.29 9.79 -0.13
C GLY A 46 15.40 8.99 0.82
N PHE A 47 15.79 7.75 1.15
CA PHE A 47 15.14 6.97 2.19
C PHE A 47 16.16 6.32 3.14
N THR A 48 15.69 6.04 4.35
CA THR A 48 16.30 5.09 5.28
C THR A 48 15.21 4.18 5.82
N ILE A 49 15.58 3.05 6.42
CA ILE A 49 14.61 2.14 7.04
C ILE A 49 14.89 1.96 8.53
N ALA A 50 13.83 1.95 9.33
CA ALA A 50 13.86 1.60 10.74
C ALA A 50 13.04 0.33 10.97
N VAL A 51 13.60 -0.59 11.76
CA VAL A 51 12.93 -1.82 12.19
C VAL A 51 12.89 -1.78 13.71
N THR A 52 11.69 -1.75 14.29
CA THR A 52 11.52 -1.61 15.73
C THR A 52 10.43 -2.56 16.27
N ARG A 53 10.18 -2.50 17.58
CA ARG A 53 9.06 -3.21 18.22
C ARG A 53 7.98 -2.21 18.59
N ALA A 54 6.74 -2.55 18.30
CA ALA A 54 5.56 -1.80 18.68
C ALA A 54 4.60 -2.68 19.50
N ASN A 55 3.95 -2.07 20.50
CA ASN A 55 2.83 -2.72 21.18
C ASN A 55 1.50 -2.27 20.56
N LYS A 56 0.77 -3.20 19.95
CA LYS A 56 -0.54 -2.96 19.35
C LYS A 56 -1.59 -3.70 20.16
N HIS A 57 -2.36 -2.96 20.97
CA HIS A 57 -3.40 -3.55 21.83
C HIS A 57 -2.91 -4.72 22.72
N GLY A 58 -1.67 -4.62 23.24
CA GLY A 58 -1.06 -5.67 24.05
C GLY A 58 -0.28 -6.73 23.27
N ILE A 59 -0.32 -6.72 21.94
CA ILE A 59 0.44 -7.61 21.07
C ILE A 59 1.80 -6.96 20.77
N ASP A 60 2.88 -7.70 21.02
CA ASP A 60 4.23 -7.31 20.60
C ASP A 60 4.42 -7.65 19.12
N ALA A 61 4.65 -6.62 18.30
CA ALA A 61 4.74 -6.73 16.86
C ALA A 61 5.98 -6.00 16.34
N CYS A 62 6.52 -6.46 15.21
CA CYS A 62 7.55 -5.75 14.48
C CYS A 62 6.92 -4.53 13.80
N ASP A 63 7.67 -3.44 13.74
CA ASP A 63 7.31 -2.23 13.02
C ASP A 63 8.39 -1.96 11.98
N PHE A 64 7.97 -1.72 10.74
CA PHE A 64 8.85 -1.40 9.61
C PHE A 64 8.48 -0.02 9.11
N ASP A 65 9.46 0.89 9.11
CA ASP A 65 9.25 2.27 8.76
C ASP A 65 10.24 2.73 7.69
N VAL A 66 9.72 3.23 6.57
CA VAL A 66 10.52 3.87 5.52
C VAL A 66 10.52 5.37 5.78
N GLN A 67 11.66 5.87 6.23
CA GLN A 67 11.86 7.26 6.60
C GLN A 67 12.41 8.01 5.39
N LEU A 68 11.56 8.86 4.81
CA LEU A 68 11.89 9.66 3.64
C LEU A 68 12.60 10.95 4.04
N ALA A 69 13.46 11.47 3.16
CA ALA A 69 13.95 12.84 3.29
C ALA A 69 12.77 13.83 3.21
N GLU A 70 12.87 14.98 3.87
CA GLU A 70 11.77 15.98 4.00
C GLU A 70 11.13 16.36 2.65
N GLU A 71 11.92 16.39 1.56
CA GLU A 71 11.45 16.71 0.20
C GLU A 71 10.58 15.61 -0.44
N LEU A 72 10.59 14.41 0.14
CA LEU A 72 9.90 13.21 -0.35
C LEU A 72 8.78 12.75 0.60
N GLU A 73 8.59 13.39 1.76
CA GLU A 73 7.53 13.04 2.70
C GLU A 73 6.14 13.15 2.05
N ASN A 74 5.28 12.18 2.36
CA ASN A 74 3.89 12.12 1.94
C ASN A 74 2.96 12.08 3.19
N HIS A 75 1.65 12.19 2.96
CA HIS A 75 0.63 12.25 4.03
C HIS A 75 -0.10 10.91 4.24
N ASP A 76 0.50 9.79 3.81
CA ASP A 76 -0.13 8.47 3.77
C ASP A 76 -0.40 7.85 5.15
N HIS A 77 0.25 8.35 6.21
CA HIS A 77 0.07 7.94 7.60
C HIS A 77 -0.53 9.03 8.49
N ASP A 78 -0.80 10.22 7.94
CA ASP A 78 -1.39 11.34 8.68
C ASP A 78 -2.92 11.19 8.74
N MET A 79 -3.43 10.65 9.86
CA MET A 79 -4.87 10.45 10.09
C MET A 79 -5.68 11.75 9.97
N ALA A 80 -5.11 12.90 10.36
CA ALA A 80 -5.81 14.18 10.29
C ALA A 80 -5.99 14.63 8.84
N TRP A 81 -4.99 14.36 7.98
CA TRP A 81 -5.10 14.61 6.55
C TRP A 81 -6.05 13.60 5.87
N LEU A 82 -5.88 12.31 6.16
CA LEU A 82 -6.62 11.22 5.51
C LEU A 82 -8.12 11.27 5.77
N TYR A 83 -8.54 11.54 7.01
CA TYR A 83 -9.96 11.48 7.39
C TYR A 83 -10.56 12.85 7.73
N GLY A 84 -9.73 13.89 7.83
CA GLY A 84 -10.15 15.18 8.36
C GLY A 84 -10.42 15.08 9.85
N ASN A 85 -10.08 16.13 10.60
CA ASN A 85 -10.56 16.23 11.97
C ASN A 85 -12.10 16.38 11.93
N GLU A 86 -12.86 15.62 12.71
CA GLU A 86 -14.33 15.81 12.90
C GLU A 86 -14.71 17.21 13.48
N ALA A 87 -13.75 18.14 13.58
CA ALA A 87 -13.89 19.49 14.11
C ALA A 87 -13.80 20.61 13.06
N ALA A 88 -14.00 20.32 11.77
CA ALA A 88 -14.11 21.36 10.72
C ALA A 88 -15.35 21.16 9.85
N ALA A 89 -16.51 20.96 10.49
CA ALA A 89 -17.74 21.46 9.92
C ALA A 89 -17.70 22.99 10.03
N GLU A 90 -17.47 23.67 8.91
CA GLU A 90 -18.02 24.98 8.51
C GLU A 90 -17.12 25.63 7.46
N HIS A 91 -17.29 25.23 6.20
CA HIS A 91 -17.19 26.16 5.06
C HIS A 91 -18.11 25.64 3.94
N MET A 92 -19.42 25.72 4.19
CA MET A 92 -20.41 25.76 3.11
C MET A 92 -20.31 27.14 2.45
N HIS A 93 -19.89 27.20 1.19
CA HIS A 93 -20.08 28.39 0.40
C HIS A 93 -21.52 28.39 -0.14
N GLU A 94 -22.41 29.08 0.57
CA GLU A 94 -23.67 29.53 0.00
C GLU A 94 -23.38 30.62 -1.04
N HIS A 95 -23.64 30.32 -2.31
CA HIS A 95 -23.69 31.34 -3.35
C HIS A 95 -25.06 32.02 -3.32
N GLU A 96 -25.13 33.20 -2.67
CA GLU A 96 -26.24 34.13 -2.87
C GLU A 96 -26.16 34.71 -4.29
N HIS A 97 -26.99 34.19 -5.20
CA HIS A 97 -27.24 34.81 -6.49
C HIS A 97 -28.23 35.96 -6.33
N HIS A 98 -27.72 37.18 -6.22
CA HIS A 98 -28.52 38.39 -6.41
C HIS A 98 -28.74 38.62 -7.91
N HIS A 99 -29.97 38.46 -8.36
CA HIS A 99 -30.44 38.88 -9.68
C HIS A 99 -30.45 40.41 -9.80
N HIS A 100 -29.99 40.93 -10.94
CA HIS A 100 -30.55 42.15 -11.53
C HIS A 100 -30.45 42.13 -13.06
N ASP A 101 -31.60 42.29 -13.71
CA ASP A 101 -31.77 42.62 -15.13
C ASP A 101 -31.28 44.05 -15.43
N HIS A 102 -30.50 44.24 -16.50
CA HIS A 102 -30.90 44.97 -17.73
C HIS A 102 -29.70 45.26 -18.67
N ASP A 103 -29.98 45.05 -19.95
CA ASP A 103 -29.53 45.72 -21.18
C ASP A 103 -28.05 45.78 -21.61
N GLU A 104 -27.87 45.22 -22.81
CA GLU A 104 -26.89 45.43 -23.87
C GLU A 104 -25.89 46.57 -23.69
N HIS A 105 -24.59 46.24 -23.64
CA HIS A 105 -23.52 46.95 -24.36
C HIS A 105 -22.26 46.06 -24.44
N GLU A 106 -21.75 45.85 -25.66
CA GLU A 106 -20.46 45.21 -25.94
C GLU A 106 -19.30 46.10 -25.46
N HIS A 107 -18.44 45.59 -24.58
CA HIS A 107 -17.05 46.06 -24.44
C HIS A 107 -16.13 44.93 -23.99
N GLU A 108 -15.13 44.62 -24.82
CA GLU A 108 -13.94 43.85 -24.45
C GLU A 108 -13.13 44.63 -23.40
N HIS A 109 -12.95 44.06 -22.20
CA HIS A 109 -11.86 44.41 -21.32
C HIS A 109 -11.31 43.15 -20.62
N CYS A 110 -10.03 42.88 -20.88
CA CYS A 110 -9.19 41.97 -20.11
C CYS A 110 -9.02 42.51 -18.69
N HIS A 111 -9.34 41.70 -17.69
CA HIS A 111 -8.84 41.87 -16.34
C HIS A 111 -8.15 40.57 -15.92
N GLU A 112 -6.81 40.66 -15.84
CA GLU A 112 -5.98 39.74 -15.07
C GLU A 112 -6.44 39.82 -13.62
N HIS A 113 -6.92 38.70 -13.10
CA HIS A 113 -6.96 38.45 -11.67
C HIS A 113 -5.82 37.48 -11.38
N ASP A 114 -4.73 38.02 -10.82
CA ASP A 114 -3.74 37.25 -10.08
C ASP A 114 -4.45 36.61 -8.88
N HIS A 115 -4.92 35.38 -9.10
CA HIS A 115 -5.15 34.46 -8.01
C HIS A 115 -3.80 33.83 -7.70
N GLU A 116 -3.07 34.41 -6.73
CA GLU A 116 -2.08 33.66 -5.96
C GLU A 116 -2.82 32.58 -5.15
N GLY A 117 -3.28 31.55 -5.85
CA GLY A 117 -3.57 30.27 -5.25
C GLY A 117 -2.23 29.71 -4.81
N HIS A 118 -2.02 29.66 -3.50
CA HIS A 118 -1.00 28.83 -2.87
C HIS A 118 -1.24 27.36 -3.25
N HIS A 119 -0.85 26.99 -4.47
CA HIS A 119 -0.62 25.62 -4.85
C HIS A 119 0.66 25.22 -4.14
N HIS A 120 0.53 24.63 -2.96
CA HIS A 120 1.54 23.71 -2.46
C HIS A 120 1.57 22.53 -3.45
N ALA A 121 2.33 22.72 -4.54
CA ALA A 121 2.66 21.68 -5.49
C ALA A 121 3.66 20.75 -4.78
N HIS A 122 3.13 19.84 -3.97
CA HIS A 122 3.89 18.70 -3.49
C HIS A 122 4.34 17.93 -4.74
N HIS A 123 5.65 17.84 -4.95
CA HIS A 123 6.25 17.14 -6.07
C HIS A 123 6.07 15.63 -5.87
N HIS A 124 4.87 15.12 -6.15
CA HIS A 124 4.68 13.68 -6.31
C HIS A 124 5.49 13.25 -7.55
N HIS A 125 6.56 12.50 -7.32
CA HIS A 125 7.30 11.86 -8.40
C HIS A 125 6.41 10.78 -9.03
N HIS A 126 5.63 11.17 -10.02
CA HIS A 126 4.86 10.25 -10.85
C HIS A 126 5.85 9.33 -11.59
N ARG A 127 5.82 8.04 -11.25
CA ARG A 127 6.58 7.00 -11.94
C ARG A 127 5.63 6.12 -12.76
N SER A 128 6.05 5.74 -13.95
CA SER A 128 5.41 4.71 -14.75
C SER A 128 5.88 3.31 -14.32
N LEU A 129 5.20 2.26 -14.78
CA LEU A 129 5.69 0.89 -14.64
C LEU A 129 7.10 0.70 -15.24
N ALA A 130 7.40 1.38 -16.35
CA ALA A 130 8.71 1.31 -16.98
C ALA A 130 9.81 1.91 -16.09
N ASP A 131 9.53 3.04 -15.42
CA ASP A 131 10.49 3.67 -14.50
C ASP A 131 10.79 2.76 -13.30
N VAL A 132 9.75 2.17 -12.71
CA VAL A 132 9.90 1.23 -11.59
C VAL A 132 10.65 -0.04 -12.03
N THR A 133 10.35 -0.55 -13.22
CA THR A 133 11.06 -1.72 -13.78
C THR A 133 12.54 -1.42 -13.95
N ALA A 134 12.90 -0.25 -14.49
CA ALA A 134 14.30 0.16 -14.63
C ALA A 134 15.02 0.29 -13.28
N ILE A 135 14.34 0.76 -12.24
CA ILE A 135 14.86 0.81 -10.87
C ILE A 135 15.18 -0.60 -10.36
N ILE A 136 14.22 -1.52 -10.46
CA ILE A 136 14.36 -2.90 -9.98
C ILE A 136 15.44 -3.64 -10.77
N ASP A 137 15.44 -3.54 -12.09
CA ASP A 137 16.42 -4.21 -12.96
C ASP A 137 17.84 -3.68 -12.76
N GLY A 138 17.98 -2.37 -12.51
CA GLY A 138 19.26 -1.70 -12.25
C GLY A 138 19.90 -2.03 -10.90
N SER A 139 19.17 -2.69 -10.00
CA SER A 139 19.65 -3.10 -8.68
C SER A 139 20.43 -4.42 -8.69
N ARG A 140 21.00 -4.79 -7.55
CA ARG A 140 21.60 -6.12 -7.32
C ARG A 140 20.71 -7.02 -6.45
N LEU A 141 19.40 -6.78 -6.45
CA LEU A 141 18.44 -7.71 -5.87
C LEU A 141 18.58 -9.11 -6.49
N SER A 142 18.26 -10.14 -5.73
CA SER A 142 18.25 -11.52 -6.26
C SER A 142 17.22 -11.67 -7.39
N ASP A 143 17.41 -12.68 -8.26
CA ASP A 143 16.47 -12.94 -9.36
C ASP A 143 15.05 -13.26 -8.84
N GLY A 144 14.96 -13.95 -7.70
CA GLY A 144 13.68 -14.25 -7.05
C GLY A 144 13.01 -12.99 -6.49
N ALA A 145 13.75 -12.09 -5.84
CA ALA A 145 13.24 -10.81 -5.38
C ALA A 145 12.79 -9.91 -6.54
N LYS A 146 13.60 -9.77 -7.61
CA LYS A 146 13.22 -8.99 -8.81
C LYS A 146 11.93 -9.53 -9.43
N ARG A 147 11.84 -10.86 -9.61
CA ARG A 147 10.64 -11.51 -10.16
C ARG A 147 9.39 -11.20 -9.35
N ARG A 148 9.44 -11.27 -8.02
CA ARG A 148 8.30 -10.99 -7.14
C ARG A 148 7.92 -9.50 -7.16
N ALA A 149 8.89 -8.61 -7.03
CA ALA A 149 8.64 -7.17 -7.05
C ALA A 149 8.00 -6.72 -8.37
N LEU A 150 8.51 -7.20 -9.52
CA LEU A 150 7.94 -6.90 -10.83
C LEU A 150 6.52 -7.48 -11.00
N ALA A 151 6.24 -8.67 -10.45
CA ALA A 151 4.90 -9.24 -10.47
C ALA A 151 3.89 -8.36 -9.68
N ILE A 152 4.28 -7.87 -8.50
CA ILE A 152 3.45 -6.95 -7.69
C ILE A 152 3.20 -5.63 -8.45
N PHE A 153 4.24 -5.02 -9.03
CA PHE A 153 4.08 -3.78 -9.78
C PHE A 153 3.26 -3.95 -11.06
N SER A 154 3.34 -5.12 -11.71
CA SER A 154 2.52 -5.41 -12.89
C SER A 154 1.03 -5.39 -12.55
N VAL A 155 0.60 -6.05 -11.46
CA VAL A 155 -0.82 -6.06 -11.10
C VAL A 155 -1.30 -4.71 -10.57
N LEU A 156 -0.42 -3.93 -9.92
CA LEU A 156 -0.68 -2.52 -9.57
C LEU A 156 -0.93 -1.69 -10.83
N ALA A 157 -0.06 -1.81 -11.85
CA ALA A 157 -0.22 -1.11 -13.11
C ALA A 157 -1.54 -1.45 -13.81
N ASP A 158 -1.92 -2.72 -13.83
CA ASP A 158 -3.21 -3.16 -14.40
C ASP A 158 -4.41 -2.54 -13.65
N ALA A 159 -4.36 -2.54 -12.31
CA ALA A 159 -5.43 -2.00 -11.47
C ALA A 159 -5.58 -0.48 -11.59
N GLU A 160 -4.46 0.24 -11.60
CA GLU A 160 -4.39 1.68 -11.79
C GLU A 160 -4.83 2.07 -13.20
N ALA A 161 -4.35 1.36 -14.23
CA ALA A 161 -4.75 1.58 -15.62
C ALA A 161 -6.26 1.45 -15.77
N LYS A 162 -6.87 0.44 -15.15
CA LYS A 162 -8.32 0.27 -15.15
C LYS A 162 -9.06 1.37 -14.38
N ALA A 163 -8.54 1.82 -13.24
CA ALA A 163 -9.12 2.93 -12.48
C ALA A 163 -9.08 4.26 -13.26
N HIS A 164 -8.05 4.44 -14.09
CA HIS A 164 -7.82 5.67 -14.86
C HIS A 164 -8.28 5.61 -16.32
N GLY A 165 -8.80 4.47 -16.81
CA GLY A 165 -9.14 4.28 -18.22
C GLY A 165 -7.93 4.37 -19.16
N LYS A 166 -6.76 3.96 -18.69
CA LYS A 166 -5.48 3.95 -19.40
C LYS A 166 -5.01 2.52 -19.69
N THR A 167 -3.83 2.37 -20.29
CA THR A 167 -3.13 1.09 -20.41
C THR A 167 -2.01 0.99 -19.37
N PRO A 168 -1.55 -0.23 -19.00
CA PRO A 168 -0.46 -0.41 -18.03
C PRO A 168 0.84 0.31 -18.41
N GLU A 169 1.10 0.50 -19.71
CA GLU A 169 2.28 1.19 -20.22
C GLU A 169 2.19 2.72 -20.10
N THR A 170 0.98 3.27 -20.01
CA THR A 170 0.71 4.72 -20.05
C THR A 170 0.18 5.27 -18.73
N VAL A 171 -0.14 4.39 -17.77
CA VAL A 171 -0.54 4.81 -16.43
C VAL A 171 0.66 5.35 -15.67
N MET A 172 0.42 6.44 -14.95
CA MET A 172 1.38 7.00 -14.01
C MET A 172 0.87 6.67 -12.62
N PHE A 173 1.73 6.16 -11.77
CA PHE A 173 1.38 5.92 -10.38
C PHE A 173 1.30 7.26 -9.64
N HIS A 174 0.20 7.46 -8.92
CA HIS A 174 -0.02 8.67 -8.12
C HIS A 174 0.40 8.44 -6.66
N GLU A 175 0.12 7.25 -6.11
CA GLU A 175 0.41 6.90 -4.71
C GLU A 175 1.43 5.78 -4.65
N VAL A 176 1.22 4.70 -5.41
CA VAL A 176 2.09 3.50 -5.39
C VAL A 176 3.43 3.65 -6.13
N GLY A 177 3.69 4.82 -6.72
CA GLY A 177 4.94 5.14 -7.42
C GLY A 177 5.95 5.91 -6.57
N ALA A 178 5.57 6.26 -5.35
CA ALA A 178 6.41 6.95 -4.40
C ALA A 178 7.51 6.02 -3.84
N VAL A 179 8.53 6.61 -3.24
CA VAL A 179 9.76 5.90 -2.84
C VAL A 179 9.47 4.86 -1.75
N ASP A 180 8.64 5.21 -0.77
CA ASP A 180 8.07 4.33 0.25
C ASP A 180 7.44 3.07 -0.35
N SER A 181 6.54 3.22 -1.33
CA SER A 181 5.86 2.08 -1.97
C SER A 181 6.84 1.17 -2.73
N ILE A 182 7.86 1.74 -3.37
CA ILE A 182 8.94 0.97 -4.01
C ILE A 182 9.75 0.19 -2.98
N VAL A 183 10.13 0.84 -1.88
CA VAL A 183 10.88 0.20 -0.80
C VAL A 183 10.06 -0.90 -0.16
N ASP A 184 8.77 -0.68 0.12
CA ASP A 184 7.86 -1.70 0.67
C ASP A 184 7.76 -2.93 -0.22
N VAL A 185 7.43 -2.75 -1.51
CA VAL A 185 7.27 -3.87 -2.46
C VAL A 185 8.57 -4.64 -2.63
N CYS A 186 9.71 -3.94 -2.76
CA CYS A 186 11.01 -4.59 -2.84
C CYS A 186 11.33 -5.33 -1.55
N SER A 187 11.03 -4.76 -0.38
CA SER A 187 11.28 -5.38 0.91
C SER A 187 10.48 -6.66 1.10
N VAL A 188 9.20 -6.68 0.73
CA VAL A 188 8.38 -7.91 0.74
C VAL A 188 9.01 -8.98 -0.16
N ALA A 189 9.43 -8.59 -1.36
CA ALA A 189 10.05 -9.51 -2.31
C ALA A 189 11.37 -10.09 -1.79
N ILE A 190 12.22 -9.27 -1.16
CA ILE A 190 13.49 -9.68 -0.55
C ILE A 190 13.24 -10.63 0.62
N CYS A 191 12.34 -10.28 1.55
CA CYS A 191 12.06 -11.11 2.72
C CYS A 191 11.47 -12.48 2.34
N LEU A 192 10.59 -12.54 1.33
CA LEU A 192 10.07 -13.82 0.84
C LEU A 192 11.15 -14.69 0.17
N ASP A 193 12.07 -14.05 -0.56
CA ASP A 193 13.18 -14.75 -1.20
C ASP A 193 14.20 -15.28 -0.18
N ASP A 194 14.55 -14.48 0.83
CA ASP A 194 15.42 -14.85 1.94
C ASP A 194 14.88 -16.04 2.74
N LEU A 195 13.57 -16.04 3.00
CA LEU A 195 12.87 -17.14 3.66
C LEU A 195 12.65 -18.37 2.75
N GLY A 196 12.89 -18.25 1.44
CA GLY A 196 12.65 -19.32 0.47
C GLY A 196 11.17 -19.70 0.33
N ILE A 197 10.25 -18.76 0.54
CA ILE A 197 8.80 -18.99 0.52
C ILE A 197 8.29 -18.88 -0.92
N GLU A 198 7.76 -19.98 -1.45
CA GLU A 198 7.09 -20.02 -2.77
C GLU A 198 5.59 -20.26 -2.66
N ASP A 199 5.10 -20.85 -1.56
CA ASP A 199 3.69 -21.17 -1.35
C ASP A 199 3.07 -20.21 -0.33
N ILE A 200 2.06 -19.43 -0.76
CA ILE A 200 1.41 -18.38 0.03
C ILE A 200 -0.10 -18.58 0.00
N VAL A 201 -0.67 -18.81 1.18
CA VAL A 201 -2.10 -19.01 1.39
C VAL A 201 -2.73 -17.74 1.96
N VAL A 202 -3.77 -17.23 1.30
CA VAL A 202 -4.60 -16.14 1.81
C VAL A 202 -6.06 -16.46 1.54
N GLU A 203 -6.80 -16.84 2.59
CA GLU A 203 -8.21 -17.23 2.48
C GLU A 203 -9.12 -16.04 2.14
N SER A 204 -8.98 -14.95 2.90
CA SER A 204 -9.70 -13.69 2.66
C SER A 204 -8.96 -12.51 3.27
N LEU A 205 -9.33 -11.30 2.88
CA LEU A 205 -8.91 -10.06 3.51
C LEU A 205 -10.10 -9.39 4.19
N SER A 206 -9.88 -8.79 5.35
CA SER A 206 -10.90 -7.95 6.00
C SER A 206 -10.77 -6.50 5.55
N GLU A 207 -11.87 -5.93 5.03
CA GLU A 207 -11.91 -4.55 4.54
C GLU A 207 -12.81 -3.70 5.42
N GLY A 208 -12.37 -2.47 5.71
CA GLY A 208 -13.15 -1.49 6.45
C GLY A 208 -14.18 -0.76 5.57
N HIS A 209 -14.60 0.42 6.00
CA HIS A 209 -15.57 1.24 5.28
C HIS A 209 -15.33 2.74 5.47
N GLY A 210 -16.06 3.55 4.69
CA GLY A 210 -16.04 5.01 4.80
C GLY A 210 -15.40 5.65 3.58
N THR A 211 -14.71 6.77 3.80
CA THR A 211 -13.99 7.51 2.77
C THR A 211 -12.58 7.85 3.23
N ILE A 212 -11.63 7.91 2.31
CA ILE A 212 -10.25 8.29 2.55
C ILE A 212 -9.86 9.44 1.61
N ARG A 213 -9.13 10.43 2.11
CA ARG A 213 -8.51 11.45 1.28
C ARG A 213 -7.23 10.88 0.68
N CYS A 214 -7.07 11.06 -0.63
CA CYS A 214 -5.91 10.59 -1.37
C CYS A 214 -5.57 11.61 -2.48
N ALA A 215 -4.63 11.30 -3.38
CA ALA A 215 -4.23 12.21 -4.47
C ALA A 215 -5.40 12.58 -5.41
N HIS A 216 -6.47 11.78 -5.39
CA HIS A 216 -7.69 11.96 -6.18
C HIS A 216 -8.83 12.66 -5.42
N GLY A 217 -8.54 13.20 -4.23
CA GLY A 217 -9.54 13.78 -3.35
C GLY A 217 -10.15 12.74 -2.40
N LEU A 218 -11.42 12.91 -2.04
CA LEU A 218 -12.13 11.97 -1.18
C LEU A 218 -12.63 10.78 -1.99
N MET A 219 -12.16 9.58 -1.63
CA MET A 219 -12.48 8.33 -2.29
C MET A 219 -13.24 7.39 -1.35
N PRO A 220 -14.18 6.58 -1.86
CA PRO A 220 -14.79 5.54 -1.04
C PRO A 220 -13.74 4.48 -0.68
N ILE A 221 -13.90 3.85 0.48
CA ILE A 221 -13.18 2.65 0.87
C ILE A 221 -14.05 1.43 0.54
N PRO A 222 -13.53 0.41 -0.16
CA PRO A 222 -12.19 0.33 -0.77
C PRO A 222 -12.01 1.29 -1.96
N VAL A 223 -10.79 1.80 -2.13
CA VAL A 223 -10.44 2.67 -3.26
C VAL A 223 -10.46 1.89 -4.60
N PRO A 224 -10.62 2.54 -5.77
CA PRO A 224 -10.77 1.85 -7.05
C PRO A 224 -9.65 0.86 -7.39
N ALA A 225 -8.39 1.18 -7.05
CA ALA A 225 -7.27 0.27 -7.25
C ALA A 225 -7.43 -1.03 -6.46
N VAL A 226 -7.80 -0.96 -5.18
CA VAL A 226 -8.06 -2.12 -4.32
C VAL A 226 -9.21 -2.96 -4.88
N VAL A 227 -10.31 -2.34 -5.31
CA VAL A 227 -11.42 -3.05 -5.96
C VAL A 227 -10.96 -3.83 -7.19
N ASN A 228 -10.15 -3.20 -8.05
CA ASN A 228 -9.63 -3.83 -9.26
C ASN A 228 -8.66 -4.98 -8.95
N LEU A 229 -7.78 -4.82 -7.96
CA LEU A 229 -6.83 -5.85 -7.51
C LEU A 229 -7.56 -7.06 -6.94
N CYS A 230 -8.51 -6.84 -6.03
CA CYS A 230 -9.28 -7.91 -5.41
C CYS A 230 -10.14 -8.66 -6.44
N GLN A 231 -10.73 -7.95 -7.41
CA GLN A 231 -11.43 -8.57 -8.52
C GLN A 231 -10.49 -9.43 -9.37
N ALA A 232 -9.33 -8.90 -9.77
CA ALA A 232 -8.38 -9.61 -10.62
C ALA A 232 -7.78 -10.84 -9.92
N GLY A 233 -7.48 -10.71 -8.63
CA GLY A 233 -6.92 -11.78 -7.81
C GLY A 233 -7.95 -12.79 -7.30
N ASN A 234 -9.25 -12.60 -7.55
CA ASN A 234 -10.34 -13.35 -6.92
C ASN A 234 -10.19 -13.40 -5.39
N ILE A 235 -9.91 -12.24 -4.78
CA ILE A 235 -9.71 -12.14 -3.33
C ILE A 235 -11.07 -11.98 -2.67
N ALA A 236 -11.41 -12.92 -1.77
CA ALA A 236 -12.58 -12.79 -0.93
C ALA A 236 -12.39 -11.64 0.06
N LEU A 237 -13.35 -10.72 0.09
CA LEU A 237 -13.37 -9.60 1.03
C LEU A 237 -14.42 -9.85 2.12
N THR A 238 -13.99 -9.77 3.37
CA THR A 238 -14.86 -9.83 4.54
C THR A 238 -15.08 -8.42 5.07
N PRO A 239 -16.30 -7.87 5.06
CA PRO A 239 -16.58 -6.56 5.64
C PRO A 239 -16.28 -6.56 7.14
N ALA A 240 -15.44 -5.62 7.58
CA ALA A 240 -15.15 -5.36 8.98
C ALA A 240 -15.93 -4.13 9.48
N PRO A 241 -16.40 -4.12 10.73
CA PRO A 241 -17.08 -2.96 11.33
C PRO A 241 -16.07 -1.88 11.78
N VAL A 242 -15.14 -1.52 10.88
CA VAL A 242 -14.03 -0.60 11.14
C VAL A 242 -14.08 0.51 10.11
N ALA A 243 -14.12 1.76 10.58
CA ALA A 243 -14.00 2.91 9.70
C ALA A 243 -12.53 3.13 9.32
N GLY A 244 -12.24 3.12 8.03
CA GLY A 244 -10.89 3.31 7.49
C GLY A 244 -10.46 2.24 6.50
N GLU A 245 -9.38 2.52 5.79
CA GLU A 245 -8.78 1.62 4.80
C GLU A 245 -7.94 0.56 5.52
N LEU A 246 -8.46 -0.67 5.56
CA LEU A 246 -7.74 -1.82 6.13
C LEU A 246 -6.91 -2.54 5.07
N VAL A 247 -7.40 -2.59 3.83
CA VAL A 247 -6.64 -3.15 2.70
C VAL A 247 -6.13 -2.00 1.84
N THR A 248 -4.82 -1.78 1.87
CA THR A 248 -4.18 -0.77 1.00
C THR A 248 -3.97 -1.33 -0.42
N PRO A 249 -3.78 -0.47 -1.45
CA PRO A 249 -3.42 -0.92 -2.79
C PRO A 249 -2.21 -1.85 -2.81
N THR A 250 -1.14 -1.52 -2.07
CA THR A 250 0.07 -2.36 -1.98
C THR A 250 -0.23 -3.71 -1.33
N GLY A 251 -0.99 -3.73 -0.23
CA GLY A 251 -1.39 -4.96 0.45
C GLY A 251 -2.22 -5.89 -0.45
N ALA A 252 -3.22 -5.34 -1.15
CA ALA A 252 -4.01 -6.11 -2.11
C ALA A 252 -3.14 -6.64 -3.26
N ALA A 253 -2.19 -5.84 -3.78
CA ALA A 253 -1.32 -6.24 -4.87
C ALA A 253 -0.37 -7.39 -4.51
N ILE A 254 0.16 -7.41 -3.29
CA ILE A 254 0.96 -8.53 -2.77
C ILE A 254 0.16 -9.83 -2.87
N VAL A 255 -1.09 -9.82 -2.41
CA VAL A 255 -1.96 -11.01 -2.45
C VAL A 255 -2.32 -11.37 -3.89
N THR A 256 -2.73 -10.40 -4.71
CA THR A 256 -3.09 -10.63 -6.11
C THR A 256 -1.93 -11.23 -6.92
N ALA A 257 -0.70 -10.78 -6.68
CA ALA A 257 0.47 -11.24 -7.43
C ALA A 257 1.03 -12.56 -6.93
N LEU A 258 1.02 -12.80 -5.60
CA LEU A 258 1.84 -13.85 -5.00
C LEU A 258 1.05 -14.98 -4.33
N ARG A 259 -0.27 -14.84 -4.13
CA ARG A 259 -1.10 -15.91 -3.54
C ARG A 259 -1.12 -17.15 -4.45
N THR A 260 -0.80 -18.31 -3.87
CA THR A 260 -0.85 -19.61 -4.56
C THR A 260 -2.12 -20.39 -4.25
N SER A 261 -2.75 -20.13 -3.11
CA SER A 261 -3.99 -20.80 -2.70
C SER A 261 -4.89 -19.87 -1.87
N GLU A 262 -6.21 -20.05 -2.03
CA GLU A 262 -7.26 -19.43 -1.21
C GLU A 262 -7.79 -20.38 -0.12
N HIS A 263 -7.20 -21.57 0.01
CA HIS A 263 -7.63 -22.58 0.96
C HIS A 263 -6.51 -22.95 1.92
N LEU A 264 -6.83 -22.90 3.21
CA LEU A 264 -5.97 -23.43 4.26
C LEU A 264 -5.75 -24.93 4.07
N PRO A 265 -4.53 -25.43 4.36
CA PRO A 265 -4.31 -26.87 4.43
C PRO A 265 -5.22 -27.53 5.47
N ALA A 266 -5.65 -28.76 5.21
CA ALA A 266 -6.54 -29.48 6.12
C ALA A 266 -5.91 -29.71 7.51
N ARG A 267 -4.58 -29.86 7.54
CA ARG A 267 -3.74 -29.97 8.74
C ARG A 267 -2.39 -29.35 8.46
N TYR A 268 -1.84 -28.66 9.44
CA TYR A 268 -0.52 -28.05 9.37
C TYR A 268 0.03 -27.82 10.78
N HIS A 269 1.35 -27.69 10.88
CA HIS A 269 2.07 -27.35 12.10
C HIS A 269 2.71 -25.98 11.96
N ILE A 270 2.49 -25.10 12.94
CA ILE A 270 3.09 -23.76 12.95
C ILE A 270 4.55 -23.88 13.39
N GLU A 271 5.46 -23.43 12.53
CA GLU A 271 6.90 -23.40 12.78
C GLU A 271 7.34 -22.05 13.34
N ALA A 272 6.82 -20.97 12.77
CA ALA A 272 7.12 -19.60 13.18
C ALA A 272 5.88 -18.70 13.02
N VAL A 273 5.86 -17.61 13.79
CA VAL A 273 4.80 -16.60 13.74
C VAL A 273 5.45 -15.23 13.69
N GLY A 274 4.99 -14.39 12.78
CA GLY A 274 5.40 -12.99 12.70
C GLY A 274 4.18 -12.07 12.78
N TYR A 275 4.34 -10.95 13.48
CA TYR A 275 3.35 -9.89 13.58
C TYR A 275 3.92 -8.58 13.04
N GLY A 276 3.25 -8.01 12.04
CA GLY A 276 3.58 -6.71 11.46
C GLY A 276 2.62 -5.63 11.93
N ALA A 277 3.12 -4.58 12.55
CA ALA A 277 2.35 -3.44 13.05
C ALA A 277 1.94 -2.51 11.90
N GLY A 278 0.67 -2.13 11.86
CA GLY A 278 0.19 -1.07 10.96
C GLY A 278 0.38 0.31 11.59
N LYS A 279 0.64 1.33 10.77
CA LYS A 279 0.87 2.70 11.26
C LYS A 279 -0.41 3.42 11.66
N ARG A 280 -1.53 3.12 10.99
CA ARG A 280 -2.82 3.78 11.22
C ARG A 280 -3.55 3.17 12.43
N PRO A 281 -3.93 3.96 13.46
CA PRO A 281 -4.73 3.47 14.57
C PRO A 281 -6.20 3.39 14.16
N TYR A 282 -6.77 2.19 14.22
CA TYR A 282 -8.19 1.96 13.97
C TYR A 282 -8.85 1.37 15.23
N GLU A 283 -10.04 1.84 15.57
CA GLU A 283 -10.84 1.25 16.64
C GLU A 283 -11.45 -0.07 16.16
N GLY A 284 -11.44 -1.09 17.03
CA GLY A 284 -12.11 -2.37 16.76
C GLY A 284 -11.31 -3.38 15.92
N CYS A 285 -10.05 -3.09 15.57
CA CYS A 285 -9.10 -4.08 15.03
C CYS A 285 -7.77 -4.05 15.79
N SER A 286 -6.96 -5.11 15.69
CA SER A 286 -5.68 -5.15 16.39
C SER A 286 -4.66 -4.16 15.80
N GLY A 287 -4.79 -3.84 14.51
CA GLY A 287 -3.82 -3.07 13.75
C GLY A 287 -2.53 -3.85 13.48
N THR A 288 -2.62 -5.18 13.39
CA THR A 288 -1.47 -6.08 13.13
C THR A 288 -1.79 -7.08 12.03
N LEU A 289 -0.86 -7.28 11.09
CA LEU A 289 -0.89 -8.41 10.16
C LEU A 289 -0.20 -9.61 10.80
N ARG A 290 -0.78 -10.80 10.69
CA ARG A 290 -0.16 -12.04 11.18
C ARG A 290 0.26 -12.93 10.02
N CYS A 291 1.51 -13.38 10.07
CA CYS A 291 2.06 -14.37 9.15
C CYS A 291 2.41 -15.64 9.93
N LEU A 292 2.04 -16.81 9.38
CA LEU A 292 2.39 -18.12 9.94
C LEU A 292 3.25 -18.87 8.92
N LEU A 293 4.44 -19.28 9.33
CA LEU A 293 5.21 -20.28 8.58
C LEU A 293 4.75 -21.65 9.04
N VAL A 294 4.32 -22.49 8.12
CA VAL A 294 3.77 -23.80 8.46
C VAL A 294 4.37 -24.92 7.62
N ASP A 295 4.49 -26.08 8.27
CA ASP A 295 4.70 -27.36 7.61
C ASP A 295 3.33 -28.01 7.36
N VAL A 296 3.10 -28.45 6.14
CA VAL A 296 1.83 -29.06 5.72
C VAL A 296 1.98 -30.57 5.69
N ASP A 297 1.15 -31.27 6.46
CA ASP A 297 1.13 -32.73 6.44
C ASP A 297 0.78 -33.22 5.02
N ALA A 298 1.65 -34.06 4.43
CA ALA A 298 1.44 -34.69 3.13
C ALA A 298 0.34 -35.78 3.14
#